data_AF-A0A317BC77-F1
#
_entry.id   AF-A0A317BC77-F1
#
_cell.length_a   1.000
_cell.length_b   1.000
_cell.length_c   1.000
_cell.angle_alpha   90.00
_cell.angle_beta   90.00
_cell.angle_gamma   90.00
#
_symmetry.space_group_name_H-M   'P 1'
#
loop_
_entity.id
_entity.type
_entity.pdbx_description
1 polymer ?
#
loop_
_entity_poly.entity_id
_entity_poly.type
_entity_poly.pdbx_seq_one_letter_code
_entity_poly.pdbx_strand_id
1 'polypeptide(L)'
;MAISELKKGDAPSLALVHPTEAEKQIQFNLNGAEWCGALTLPAYIRREAHLAQTTLTRDGGISYWMLVDTSLPNNPFDPKSGTRLPLASCETYRKKALVWQNGVLKEVICHGVGSVYCANHLRKRGYAQRMITELSKVIRTYQTEEGLECMFSVLYSDIGKKFYKSFGWEPFTSSHISLPLTTAQDTSCLPVARPLYAEDLEELCSTDIASLRQSLKSRPKGSKTAVALIPNLETIQWHHAREEFVGNELHGKRPKIKGAIVGTEKGKRIWCYWTRMWYNPNPAETKGNTLHILRLVVEDNGGEGSSNDMANGSGNGQEAAIAALMAMAQREAQAWKMEHVEMWAPTPVALAAAKKLDPDVQVVHRDVESIACLQWFPEHDGSAADEIEWIGIENATEVATSQLKIIATLAEAIVIRPHSGISKLKVINQD
;
A
#
# COMPACT_ATOMS: atom_id res chain seq x y z
N MET A 1 18.14 22.08 24.27
CA MET A 1 19.02 20.94 23.96
C MET A 1 19.25 20.92 22.46
N ALA A 2 20.50 20.79 22.02
CA ALA A 2 20.82 20.70 20.60
C ALA A 2 20.49 19.29 20.07
N ILE A 3 20.16 19.17 18.77
CA ILE A 3 19.90 17.86 18.14
C ILE A 3 21.11 16.92 18.32
N SER A 4 22.34 17.44 18.34
CA SER A 4 23.57 16.68 18.60
C SER A 4 23.61 15.99 19.96
N GLU A 5 22.86 16.47 20.94
CA GLU A 5 22.81 15.93 22.30
C GLU A 5 21.78 14.79 22.43
N LEU A 6 20.90 14.60 21.44
CA LEU A 6 19.98 13.47 21.41
C LEU A 6 20.75 12.16 21.17
N LYS A 7 20.42 11.14 21.97
CA LYS A 7 20.96 9.78 21.82
C LYS A 7 20.63 9.19 20.45
N LYS A 8 21.47 8.29 19.96
CA LYS A 8 21.27 7.58 18.69
C LYS A 8 20.32 6.38 18.85
N GLY A 9 19.90 5.78 17.74
CA GLY A 9 18.92 4.69 17.66
C GLY A 9 19.30 3.41 18.42
N ASP A 10 20.59 3.19 18.65
CA ASP A 10 21.14 2.06 19.40
C ASP A 10 21.09 2.25 20.93
N ALA A 11 20.71 3.44 21.42
CA ALA A 11 20.67 3.69 22.85
C ALA A 11 19.58 2.84 23.55
N PRO A 12 19.89 2.21 24.70
CA PRO A 12 18.96 1.32 25.38
C PRO A 12 17.73 2.03 25.97
N SER A 13 17.80 3.35 26.18
CA SER A 13 16.68 4.14 26.70
C SER A 13 15.59 4.42 25.66
N LEU A 14 15.84 4.13 24.38
CA LEU A 14 14.81 4.28 23.35
C LEU A 14 13.77 3.18 23.48
N ALA A 15 12.49 3.56 23.46
CA ALA A 15 11.38 2.64 23.61
C ALA A 15 10.26 2.96 22.62
N LEU A 16 9.63 1.91 22.10
CA LEU A 16 8.40 2.01 21.34
C LEU A 16 7.22 2.10 22.32
N VAL A 17 6.40 3.13 22.18
CA VAL A 17 5.28 3.41 23.08
C VAL A 17 4.07 3.87 22.29
N HIS A 18 2.89 3.79 22.92
CA HIS A 18 1.72 4.48 22.40
C HIS A 18 1.78 5.99 22.69
N PRO A 19 1.44 6.84 21.71
CA PRO A 19 1.33 8.28 21.90
C PRO A 19 0.06 8.66 22.67
N THR A 20 0.14 9.76 23.41
CA THR A 20 -1.03 10.52 23.88
C THR A 20 -1.72 11.25 22.72
N GLU A 21 -2.93 11.78 22.91
CA GLU A 21 -3.61 12.59 21.87
C GLU A 21 -2.78 13.79 21.41
N ALA A 22 -2.13 14.50 22.35
CA ALA A 22 -1.27 15.63 22.02
C ALA A 22 -0.06 15.20 21.17
N GLU A 23 0.54 14.05 21.49
CA GLU A 23 1.67 13.50 20.72
C GLU A 23 1.24 13.00 19.34
N LYS A 24 0.04 12.42 19.21
CA LYS A 24 -0.53 12.09 17.89
C LYS A 24 -0.73 13.34 17.04
N GLN A 25 -1.20 14.43 17.64
CA GLN A 25 -1.34 15.69 16.93
C GLN A 25 0.02 16.22 16.43
N ILE A 26 1.10 16.09 17.22
CA ILE A 26 2.46 16.43 16.77
C ILE A 26 2.84 15.57 15.55
N GLN A 27 2.58 14.26 15.61
CA GLN A 27 2.89 13.34 14.50
C GLN A 27 2.12 13.71 13.23
N PHE A 28 0.82 13.96 13.30
CA PHE A 28 0.04 14.37 12.12
C PHE A 28 0.53 15.69 11.54
N ASN A 29 0.93 16.65 12.38
CA ASN A 29 1.55 17.89 11.87
C ASN A 29 2.84 17.62 11.09
N LEU A 30 3.68 16.69 11.56
CA LEU A 30 4.93 16.32 10.90
C LEU A 30 4.68 15.52 9.61
N ASN A 31 3.77 14.54 9.67
CA ASN A 31 3.38 13.69 8.54
C ASN A 31 2.78 14.51 7.39
N GLY A 32 2.06 15.58 7.70
CA GLY A 32 1.48 16.48 6.70
C GLY A 32 2.50 17.09 5.74
N ALA A 33 3.78 17.17 6.11
CA ALA A 33 4.84 17.61 5.20
C ALA A 33 5.04 16.68 3.99
N GLU A 34 4.66 15.41 4.10
CA GLU A 34 4.80 14.41 3.04
C GLU A 34 3.43 13.94 2.49
N TRP A 35 2.38 13.87 3.31
CA TRP A 35 1.14 13.17 2.96
C TRP A 35 -0.13 14.03 2.91
N CYS A 36 -0.01 15.36 3.02
CA CYS A 36 -1.17 16.23 2.82
C CYS A 36 -1.68 16.25 1.37
N GLY A 37 -0.82 15.96 0.39
CA GLY A 37 -1.15 16.08 -1.04
C GLY A 37 -1.66 17.49 -1.35
N ALA A 38 -2.81 17.59 -2.02
CA ALA A 38 -3.48 18.85 -2.31
C ALA A 38 -4.16 19.53 -1.10
N LEU A 39 -4.26 18.85 0.06
CA LEU A 39 -4.96 19.41 1.22
C LEU A 39 -4.09 20.44 1.95
N THR A 40 -4.76 21.43 2.53
CA THR A 40 -4.15 22.24 3.60
C THR A 40 -3.84 21.36 4.81
N LEU A 41 -2.82 21.71 5.60
CA LEU A 41 -2.48 20.94 6.80
C LEU A 41 -3.66 20.76 7.77
N PRO A 42 -4.49 21.78 8.07
CA PRO A 42 -5.69 21.59 8.90
C PRO A 42 -6.70 20.61 8.27
N ALA A 43 -6.88 20.62 6.95
CA ALA A 43 -7.75 19.68 6.27
C ALA A 43 -7.20 18.26 6.29
N TYR A 44 -5.88 18.08 6.11
CA TYR A 44 -5.20 16.80 6.29
C TYR A 44 -5.42 16.24 7.70
N ILE A 45 -5.24 17.03 8.75
CA ILE A 45 -5.47 16.57 10.13
C ILE A 45 -6.94 16.14 10.35
N ARG A 46 -7.91 16.89 9.81
CA ARG A 46 -9.33 16.49 9.85
C ARG A 46 -9.59 15.19 9.09
N ARG A 47 -8.90 14.96 7.97
CA ARG A 47 -8.96 13.70 7.21
C ARG A 47 -8.48 12.54 8.08
N GLU A 48 -7.33 12.66 8.73
CA GLU A 48 -6.81 11.58 9.59
C GLU A 48 -7.77 11.28 10.75
N ALA A 49 -8.32 12.32 11.38
CA ALA A 49 -9.34 12.16 12.41
C ALA A 49 -10.62 11.48 11.88
N HIS A 50 -11.06 11.84 10.67
CA HIS A 50 -12.21 11.20 10.02
C HIS A 50 -11.93 9.72 9.71
N LEU A 51 -10.77 9.42 9.13
CA LEU A 51 -10.38 8.05 8.78
C LEU A 51 -10.25 7.16 10.01
N ALA A 52 -9.75 7.68 11.13
CA ALA A 52 -9.63 6.96 12.39
C ALA A 52 -10.99 6.50 12.97
N GLN A 53 -12.11 7.09 12.54
CA GLN A 53 -13.46 6.77 13.00
C GLN A 53 -14.23 5.80 12.07
N THR A 54 -13.62 5.37 10.96
CA THR A 54 -14.24 4.38 10.08
C THR A 54 -14.32 3.00 10.74
N THR A 55 -15.17 2.11 10.23
CA THR A 55 -15.35 0.74 10.77
C THR A 55 -14.04 -0.04 10.85
N LEU A 56 -13.13 0.12 9.88
CA LEU A 56 -11.83 -0.56 9.86
C LEU A 56 -10.93 -0.13 11.03
N THR A 57 -10.98 1.13 11.45
CA THR A 57 -9.96 1.73 12.33
C THR A 57 -10.45 2.06 13.73
N ARG A 58 -11.75 2.27 13.91
CA ARG A 58 -12.32 2.55 15.25
C ARG A 58 -12.13 1.37 16.19
N ASP A 59 -12.36 1.59 17.48
CA ASP A 59 -12.35 0.54 18.51
C ASP A 59 -11.06 -0.32 18.54
N GLY A 60 -9.92 0.33 18.28
CA GLY A 60 -8.60 -0.32 18.23
C GLY A 60 -8.21 -0.90 16.87
N GLY A 61 -9.03 -0.72 15.83
CA GLY A 61 -8.68 -1.13 14.46
C GLY A 61 -7.43 -0.45 13.90
N ILE A 62 -7.12 0.77 14.35
CA ILE A 62 -5.83 1.43 14.14
C ILE A 62 -5.11 1.63 15.47
N SER A 63 -3.79 1.43 15.48
CA SER A 63 -2.94 1.68 16.64
C SER A 63 -1.76 2.54 16.24
N TYR A 64 -1.49 3.57 17.05
CA TYR A 64 -0.41 4.53 16.81
C TYR A 64 0.79 4.19 17.68
N TRP A 65 1.97 4.37 17.11
CA TRP A 65 3.25 4.04 17.75
C TRP A 65 4.22 5.19 17.60
N MET A 66 5.01 5.42 18.64
CA MET A 66 6.13 6.37 18.59
C MET A 66 7.35 5.80 19.29
N LEU A 67 8.52 6.12 18.73
CA LEU A 67 9.79 5.92 19.39
C LEU A 67 10.13 7.16 20.22
N VAL A 68 10.43 6.96 21.50
CA VAL A 68 10.85 8.03 22.43
C VAL A 68 12.15 7.65 23.13
N ASP A 69 12.86 8.64 23.67
CA ASP A 69 13.91 8.40 24.65
C ASP A 69 13.33 8.53 26.06
N THR A 70 13.21 7.41 26.78
CA THR A 70 12.61 7.36 28.13
C THR A 70 13.46 8.06 29.20
N SER A 71 14.70 8.41 28.88
CA SER A 71 15.55 9.20 29.77
C SER A 71 15.33 10.72 29.66
N LEU A 72 14.59 11.18 28.65
CA LEU A 72 14.23 12.59 28.53
C LEU A 72 12.96 12.86 29.35
N PRO A 73 12.98 13.89 30.24
CA PRO A 73 11.83 14.20 31.07
C PRO A 73 10.68 14.84 30.27
N ASN A 74 10.96 15.44 29.12
CA ASN A 74 10.01 16.12 28.23
C ASN A 74 10.59 16.30 26.83
N ASN A 75 9.79 16.85 25.91
CA ASN A 75 10.22 17.23 24.57
C ASN A 75 11.22 18.42 24.62
N PRO A 76 12.50 18.23 24.25
CA PRO A 76 13.49 19.30 24.32
C PRO A 76 13.27 20.44 23.31
N PHE A 77 12.47 20.23 22.27
CA PHE A 77 12.11 21.27 21.29
C PHE A 77 10.83 22.01 21.67
N ASP A 78 10.03 21.45 22.57
CA ASP A 78 8.91 22.15 23.20
C ASP A 78 8.76 21.74 24.68
N PRO A 79 9.63 22.29 25.57
CA PRO A 79 9.67 21.87 26.97
C PRO A 79 8.39 22.13 27.75
N LYS A 80 7.53 23.04 27.28
CA LYS A 80 6.28 23.45 27.95
C LYS A 80 5.07 22.64 27.52
N SER A 81 5.18 21.85 26.45
CA SER A 81 4.07 21.03 25.94
C SER A 81 3.61 19.91 26.88
N GLY A 82 4.48 19.47 27.80
CA GLY A 82 4.24 18.25 28.59
C GLY A 82 4.26 16.95 27.76
N THR A 83 4.67 17.03 26.50
CA THR A 83 4.78 15.88 25.58
C THR A 83 6.19 15.30 25.58
N ARG A 84 6.33 14.05 25.13
CA ARG A 84 7.62 13.46 24.76
C ARG A 84 7.94 13.81 23.31
N LEU A 85 9.22 13.86 22.95
CA LEU A 85 9.64 14.05 21.56
C LEU A 85 9.42 12.77 20.75
N PRO A 86 8.58 12.78 19.70
CA PRO A 86 8.50 11.66 18.76
C PRO A 86 9.78 11.62 17.90
N LEU A 87 10.63 10.62 18.13
CA LEU A 87 11.87 10.42 17.34
C LEU A 87 11.57 9.79 15.98
N ALA A 88 10.58 8.90 15.96
CA ALA A 88 9.95 8.31 14.79
C ALA A 88 8.54 7.87 15.18
N SER A 89 7.64 7.72 14.21
CA SER A 89 6.28 7.23 14.43
C SER A 89 5.81 6.33 13.30
N CYS A 90 4.83 5.49 13.58
CA CYS A 90 4.09 4.72 12.58
C CYS A 90 2.71 4.38 13.13
N GLU A 91 1.89 3.78 12.28
CA GLU A 91 0.61 3.21 12.67
C GLU A 91 0.46 1.79 12.16
N THR A 92 -0.42 1.02 12.80
CA THR A 92 -0.74 -0.34 12.40
C THR A 92 -2.25 -0.51 12.28
N TYR A 93 -2.68 -1.05 11.16
CA TYR A 93 -4.07 -1.38 10.86
C TYR A 93 -4.33 -2.86 11.10
N ARG A 94 -5.26 -3.18 11.99
CA ARG A 94 -5.70 -4.55 12.24
C ARG A 94 -6.59 -5.02 11.10
N LYS A 95 -6.07 -5.88 10.24
CA LYS A 95 -6.79 -6.49 9.12
C LYS A 95 -7.07 -7.97 9.38
N LYS A 96 -8.09 -8.49 8.71
CA LYS A 96 -8.33 -9.94 8.63
C LYS A 96 -7.60 -10.50 7.41
N ALA A 97 -7.01 -11.68 7.57
CA ALA A 97 -6.28 -12.36 6.53
C ALA A 97 -6.62 -13.84 6.50
N LEU A 98 -6.30 -14.47 5.37
CA LEU A 98 -6.33 -15.91 5.17
C LEU A 98 -4.91 -16.42 5.04
N VAL A 99 -4.65 -17.56 5.69
CA VAL A 99 -3.43 -18.34 5.50
C VAL A 99 -3.83 -19.76 5.16
N TRP A 100 -3.43 -20.22 3.98
CA TRP A 100 -3.49 -21.62 3.61
C TRP A 100 -2.09 -22.22 3.76
N GLN A 101 -1.99 -23.28 4.56
CA GLN A 101 -0.74 -23.99 4.80
C GLN A 101 -1.04 -25.47 5.01
N ASN A 102 -0.33 -26.36 4.31
CA ASN A 102 -0.42 -27.81 4.46
C ASN A 102 -1.86 -28.35 4.38
N GLY A 103 -2.67 -27.82 3.47
CA GLY A 103 -4.07 -28.23 3.27
C GLY A 103 -5.06 -27.66 4.29
N VAL A 104 -4.62 -26.80 5.21
CA VAL A 104 -5.47 -26.16 6.20
C VAL A 104 -5.58 -24.67 5.90
N LEU A 105 -6.82 -24.17 5.80
CA LEU A 105 -7.12 -22.75 5.70
C LEU A 105 -7.46 -22.19 7.08
N LYS A 106 -6.77 -21.12 7.48
CA LYS A 106 -7.00 -20.38 8.72
C LYS A 106 -7.33 -18.93 8.40
N GLU A 107 -8.25 -18.36 9.16
CA GLU A 107 -8.42 -16.91 9.25
C GLU A 107 -7.57 -16.39 10.40
N VAL A 108 -6.80 -15.33 10.15
CA VAL A 108 -5.84 -14.76 11.11
C VAL A 108 -5.92 -13.24 11.12
N ILE A 109 -5.34 -12.65 12.17
CA ILE A 109 -5.07 -11.21 12.21
C ILE A 109 -3.76 -10.94 11.46
N CYS A 110 -3.76 -9.91 10.62
CA CYS A 110 -2.59 -9.34 9.98
C CYS A 110 -2.54 -7.84 10.27
N HIS A 111 -1.38 -7.32 10.66
CA HIS A 111 -1.19 -5.87 10.79
C HIS A 111 -0.61 -5.29 9.51
N GLY A 112 -1.29 -4.30 8.94
CA GLY A 112 -0.71 -3.43 7.92
C GLY A 112 0.04 -2.29 8.59
N VAL A 113 1.34 -2.13 8.34
CA VAL A 113 2.16 -1.05 8.92
C VAL A 113 2.21 0.13 7.97
N GLY A 114 1.74 1.29 8.44
CA GLY A 114 1.68 2.53 7.68
C GLY A 114 2.33 3.72 8.35
N SER A 115 2.38 4.82 7.60
CA SER A 115 2.84 6.13 8.07
C SER A 115 4.18 6.10 8.83
N VAL A 116 5.11 5.26 8.37
CA VAL A 116 6.45 5.16 8.97
C VAL A 116 7.20 6.46 8.69
N TYR A 117 7.32 7.29 9.73
CA TYR A 117 7.83 8.65 9.61
C TYR A 117 8.96 8.92 10.58
N CYS A 118 9.96 9.66 10.10
CA CYS A 118 10.99 10.30 10.92
C CYS A 118 11.24 11.69 10.36
N ALA A 119 11.07 12.72 11.20
CA ALA A 119 11.20 14.11 10.79
C ALA A 119 12.59 14.39 10.21
N ASN A 120 12.67 15.23 9.18
CA ASN A 120 13.92 15.48 8.43
C ASN A 120 15.12 15.84 9.33
N HIS A 121 14.89 16.66 10.35
CA HIS A 121 15.92 17.08 11.31
C HIS A 121 16.37 15.98 12.30
N LEU A 122 15.64 14.85 12.37
CA LEU A 122 15.93 13.69 13.22
C LEU A 122 16.43 12.46 12.43
N ARG A 123 16.42 12.51 11.09
CA ARG A 123 16.89 11.41 10.23
C ARG A 123 18.40 11.15 10.39
N LYS A 124 18.86 10.01 9.84
CA LYS A 124 20.27 9.54 9.88
C LYS A 124 20.83 9.29 11.29
N ARG A 125 19.94 9.04 12.26
CA ARG A 125 20.27 8.73 13.66
C ARG A 125 19.86 7.33 14.10
N GLY A 126 19.30 6.55 13.19
CA GLY A 126 18.84 5.18 13.45
C GLY A 126 17.46 5.05 14.10
N TYR A 127 16.70 6.14 14.25
CA TYR A 127 15.38 6.10 14.89
C TYR A 127 14.35 5.26 14.12
N ALA A 128 14.24 5.42 12.80
CA ALA A 128 13.33 4.60 12.00
C ALA A 128 13.69 3.11 12.07
N GLN A 129 15.00 2.79 12.04
CA GLN A 129 15.52 1.42 12.14
C GLN A 129 15.17 0.81 13.50
N ARG A 130 15.40 1.56 14.59
CA ARG A 130 15.05 1.14 15.94
C ARG A 130 13.55 0.95 16.09
N MET A 131 12.74 1.89 15.61
CA MET A 131 11.28 1.81 15.69
C MET A 131 10.74 0.57 15.00
N ILE A 132 11.15 0.31 13.75
CA ILE A 132 10.69 -0.86 12.99
C ILE A 132 11.19 -2.17 13.62
N THR A 133 12.39 -2.18 14.19
CA THR A 133 12.92 -3.33 14.94
C THR A 133 12.06 -3.65 16.16
N GLU A 134 11.70 -2.66 16.98
CA GLU A 134 10.84 -2.89 18.15
C GLU A 134 9.40 -3.21 17.73
N LEU A 135 8.89 -2.56 16.69
CA LEU A 135 7.55 -2.81 16.17
C LEU A 135 7.41 -4.27 15.73
N SER A 136 8.37 -4.77 14.96
CA SER A 136 8.41 -6.15 14.47
C SER A 136 8.23 -7.19 15.59
N LYS A 137 8.86 -6.94 16.76
CA LYS A 137 8.73 -7.82 17.93
C LYS A 137 7.33 -7.74 18.54
N VAL A 138 6.80 -6.53 18.70
CA VAL A 138 5.53 -6.30 19.41
C VAL A 138 4.32 -6.77 18.59
N ILE A 139 4.29 -6.49 17.28
CA ILE A 139 3.11 -6.78 16.45
C ILE A 139 2.84 -8.27 16.27
N ARG A 140 3.82 -9.14 16.51
CA ARG A 140 3.66 -10.60 16.46
C ARG A 140 2.58 -11.11 17.42
N THR A 141 2.39 -10.46 18.55
CA THR A 141 1.40 -10.84 19.58
C THR A 141 0.41 -9.70 19.90
N TYR A 142 0.46 -8.61 19.15
CA TYR A 142 -0.39 -7.45 19.42
C TYR A 142 -1.84 -7.72 19.00
N GLN A 143 -2.79 -7.49 19.89
CA GLN A 143 -4.24 -7.71 19.65
C GLN A 143 -4.62 -9.16 19.26
N THR A 144 -3.75 -10.12 19.55
CA THR A 144 -4.06 -11.55 19.47
C THR A 144 -4.59 -12.06 20.81
N GLU A 145 -5.30 -13.19 20.79
CA GLU A 145 -5.69 -13.88 22.02
C GLU A 145 -4.47 -14.52 22.68
N GLU A 146 -4.54 -14.78 23.98
CA GLU A 146 -3.44 -15.40 24.73
C GLU A 146 -3.03 -16.74 24.11
N GLY A 147 -1.73 -16.89 23.80
CA GLY A 147 -1.20 -18.08 23.14
C GLY A 147 -1.35 -18.12 21.61
N LEU A 148 -1.98 -17.11 20.99
CA LEU A 148 -2.03 -16.94 19.54
C LEU A 148 -1.06 -15.85 19.07
N GLU A 149 -0.46 -16.06 17.92
CA GLU A 149 0.42 -15.09 17.24
C GLU A 149 -0.17 -14.71 15.88
N CYS A 150 0.08 -13.48 15.46
CA CYS A 150 -0.06 -13.08 14.07
C CYS A 150 0.87 -13.93 13.22
N MET A 151 0.38 -14.43 12.09
CA MET A 151 1.22 -15.23 11.18
C MET A 151 2.09 -14.33 10.29
N PHE A 152 1.60 -13.14 9.96
CA PHE A 152 2.36 -12.18 9.16
C PHE A 152 1.90 -10.74 9.36
N SER A 153 2.73 -9.81 8.93
CA SER A 153 2.40 -8.40 8.78
C SER A 153 2.87 -7.89 7.42
N VAL A 154 2.28 -6.79 6.95
CA VAL A 154 2.57 -6.24 5.61
C VAL A 154 2.80 -4.75 5.65
N LEU A 155 3.59 -4.26 4.70
CA LEU A 155 3.74 -2.83 4.38
C LEU A 155 4.05 -2.66 2.90
N TYR A 156 4.03 -1.44 2.42
CA TYR A 156 4.43 -1.06 1.07
C TYR A 156 5.57 -0.04 1.16
N SER A 157 6.76 -0.39 0.70
CA SER A 157 7.92 0.48 0.84
C SER A 157 7.97 1.53 -0.27
N ASP A 158 8.14 2.79 0.10
CA ASP A 158 8.46 3.88 -0.85
C ASP A 158 9.95 4.23 -0.91
N ILE A 159 10.78 3.43 -0.24
CA ILE A 159 12.21 3.65 -0.09
C ILE A 159 13.00 2.45 -0.63
N GLY A 160 12.34 1.68 -1.49
CA GLY A 160 12.86 0.50 -2.17
C GLY A 160 12.96 -0.77 -1.33
N LYS A 161 13.52 -1.79 -1.97
CA LYS A 161 13.50 -3.19 -1.50
C LYS A 161 14.38 -3.51 -0.28
N LYS A 162 15.27 -2.60 0.14
CA LYS A 162 16.39 -2.94 1.06
C LYS A 162 16.11 -2.64 2.53
N PHE A 163 15.49 -1.49 2.83
CA PHE A 163 15.37 -1.01 4.21
C PHE A 163 14.57 -1.99 5.08
N TYR A 164 13.33 -2.28 4.68
CA TYR A 164 12.43 -3.13 5.45
C TYR A 164 12.83 -4.62 5.42
N LYS A 165 13.49 -5.08 4.35
CA LYS A 165 14.06 -6.43 4.27
C LYS A 165 15.02 -6.71 5.42
N SER A 166 15.80 -5.71 5.83
CA SER A 166 16.75 -5.84 6.94
C SER A 166 16.08 -6.07 8.31
N PHE A 167 14.76 -5.91 8.39
CA PHE A 167 13.93 -6.09 9.59
C PHE A 167 12.88 -7.20 9.42
N GLY A 168 13.01 -8.05 8.40
CA GLY A 168 12.15 -9.22 8.18
C GLY A 168 10.96 -9.00 7.23
N TRP A 169 10.68 -7.78 6.78
CA TRP A 169 9.69 -7.52 5.74
C TRP A 169 10.32 -7.68 4.37
N GLU A 170 10.22 -8.89 3.82
CA GLU A 170 10.79 -9.21 2.52
C GLU A 170 9.98 -8.63 1.37
N PRO A 171 10.63 -8.07 0.33
CA PRO A 171 9.95 -7.48 -0.81
C PRO A 171 9.43 -8.56 -1.76
N PHE A 172 8.18 -8.42 -2.17
CA PHE A 172 7.52 -9.23 -3.19
C PHE A 172 7.54 -8.51 -4.53
N THR A 173 7.41 -9.28 -5.61
CA THR A 173 7.29 -8.72 -6.96
C THR A 173 6.15 -7.71 -7.02
N SER A 174 6.51 -6.48 -7.33
CA SER A 174 5.58 -5.35 -7.41
C SER A 174 5.60 -4.83 -8.84
N SER A 175 4.45 -4.89 -9.51
CA SER A 175 4.29 -4.40 -10.88
C SER A 175 2.96 -3.67 -11.03
N HIS A 176 2.84 -2.83 -12.05
CA HIS A 176 1.59 -2.17 -12.41
C HIS A 176 1.49 -1.96 -13.91
N ILE A 177 0.29 -1.65 -14.37
CA ILE A 177 0.04 -1.01 -15.67
C ILE A 177 -0.58 0.37 -15.41
N SER A 178 -0.30 1.30 -16.32
CA SER A 178 -0.90 2.63 -16.34
C SER A 178 -1.62 2.84 -17.66
N LEU A 179 -2.87 3.26 -17.58
CA LEU A 179 -3.73 3.60 -18.71
C LEU A 179 -3.91 5.12 -18.76
N PRO A 180 -3.45 5.80 -19.82
CA PRO A 180 -3.67 7.23 -19.97
C PRO A 180 -5.16 7.53 -20.15
N LEU A 181 -5.58 8.79 -19.98
CA LEU A 181 -6.99 9.17 -20.14
C LEU A 181 -7.49 9.20 -21.60
N THR A 182 -6.67 8.84 -22.57
CA THR A 182 -7.00 9.03 -23.99
C THR A 182 -8.21 8.19 -24.39
N THR A 183 -9.28 8.88 -24.82
CA THR A 183 -10.55 8.30 -25.25
C THR A 183 -10.64 8.08 -26.77
N ALA A 184 -9.51 8.07 -27.47
CA ALA A 184 -9.48 8.03 -28.94
C ALA A 184 -9.96 6.68 -29.52
N GLN A 185 -10.04 5.63 -28.70
CA GLN A 185 -10.50 4.34 -29.15
C GLN A 185 -12.02 4.19 -29.05
N ASP A 186 -12.60 3.66 -30.12
CA ASP A 186 -14.01 3.34 -30.17
C ASP A 186 -14.34 2.16 -29.24
N THR A 187 -14.96 2.48 -28.10
CA THR A 187 -15.41 1.48 -27.12
C THR A 187 -16.79 0.91 -27.44
N SER A 188 -17.39 1.22 -28.60
CA SER A 188 -18.76 0.78 -28.96
C SER A 188 -18.90 -0.74 -29.08
N CYS A 189 -17.80 -1.45 -29.37
CA CYS A 189 -17.76 -2.90 -29.49
C CYS A 189 -17.63 -3.62 -28.14
N LEU A 190 -17.38 -2.89 -27.05
CA LEU A 190 -17.24 -3.46 -25.71
C LEU A 190 -18.61 -3.73 -25.08
N PRO A 191 -18.71 -4.75 -24.20
CA PRO A 191 -19.94 -4.98 -23.44
C PRO A 191 -20.28 -3.78 -22.54
N VAL A 192 -21.56 -3.63 -22.23
CA VAL A 192 -22.04 -2.53 -21.38
C VAL A 192 -21.61 -2.76 -19.93
N ALA A 193 -20.74 -1.89 -19.43
CA ALA A 193 -20.42 -1.80 -18.01
C ALA A 193 -21.42 -0.90 -17.28
N ARG A 194 -21.87 -1.33 -16.11
CA ARG A 194 -22.70 -0.55 -15.17
C ARG A 194 -21.83 0.03 -14.05
N PRO A 195 -22.06 1.28 -13.60
CA PRO A 195 -21.38 1.81 -12.43
C PRO A 195 -21.78 1.05 -11.16
N LEU A 196 -20.82 0.86 -10.26
CA LEU A 196 -21.03 0.38 -8.89
C LEU A 196 -21.09 1.55 -7.91
N TYR A 197 -22.02 1.45 -6.97
CA TYR A 197 -22.21 2.37 -5.85
C TYR A 197 -21.91 1.66 -4.52
N ALA A 198 -21.95 2.40 -3.41
CA ALA A 198 -21.59 1.87 -2.10
C ALA A 198 -22.46 0.67 -1.69
N GLU A 199 -23.76 0.73 -2.01
CA GLU A 199 -24.75 -0.30 -1.75
C GLU A 199 -24.54 -1.60 -2.55
N ASP A 200 -23.82 -1.54 -3.68
CA ASP A 200 -23.52 -2.74 -4.47
C ASP A 200 -22.40 -3.58 -3.82
N LEU A 201 -21.54 -2.97 -3.00
CA LEU A 201 -20.25 -3.57 -2.62
C LEU A 201 -20.36 -4.69 -1.60
N GLU A 202 -21.33 -4.65 -0.69
CA GLU A 202 -21.44 -5.63 0.41
C GLU A 202 -21.63 -7.07 -0.11
N GLU A 203 -22.54 -7.24 -1.06
CA GLU A 203 -22.82 -8.54 -1.69
C GLU A 203 -21.63 -9.02 -2.53
N LEU A 204 -21.04 -8.11 -3.30
CA LEU A 204 -19.88 -8.39 -4.15
C LEU A 204 -18.67 -8.84 -3.32
N CYS A 205 -18.37 -8.13 -2.22
CA CYS A 205 -17.31 -8.53 -1.28
C CYS A 205 -17.58 -9.91 -0.69
N SER A 206 -18.82 -10.17 -0.27
CA SER A 206 -19.19 -11.46 0.32
C SER A 206 -18.96 -12.62 -0.67
N THR A 207 -19.36 -12.43 -1.93
CA THR A 207 -19.16 -13.42 -3.00
C THR A 207 -17.68 -13.62 -3.33
N ASP A 208 -16.90 -12.56 -3.37
CA ASP A 208 -15.46 -12.62 -3.63
C ASP A 208 -14.68 -13.26 -2.48
N ILE A 209 -15.03 -12.96 -1.22
CA ILE A 209 -14.43 -13.62 -0.04
C ILE A 209 -14.71 -15.13 -0.04
N ALA A 210 -15.93 -15.53 -0.42
CA ALA A 210 -16.29 -16.94 -0.55
C ALA A 210 -15.47 -17.62 -1.67
N SER A 211 -15.35 -16.95 -2.82
CA SER A 211 -14.56 -17.43 -3.97
C SER A 211 -13.08 -17.56 -3.63
N LEU A 212 -12.50 -16.58 -2.94
CA LEU A 212 -11.13 -16.60 -2.44
C LEU A 212 -10.89 -17.76 -1.47
N ARG A 213 -11.82 -17.99 -0.53
CA ARG A 213 -11.75 -19.14 0.39
C ARG A 213 -11.79 -20.46 -0.37
N GLN A 214 -12.68 -20.58 -1.36
CA GLN A 214 -12.81 -21.78 -2.16
C GLN A 214 -11.54 -22.05 -2.98
N SER A 215 -11.00 -21.01 -3.63
CA SER A 215 -9.75 -21.07 -4.39
C SER A 215 -8.56 -21.50 -3.53
N LEU A 216 -8.45 -20.96 -2.30
CA LEU A 216 -7.41 -21.40 -1.37
C LEU A 216 -7.60 -22.86 -0.93
N LYS A 217 -8.84 -23.29 -0.64
CA LYS A 217 -9.13 -24.68 -0.23
C LYS A 217 -8.91 -25.69 -1.35
N SER A 218 -9.10 -25.30 -2.62
CA SER A 218 -8.91 -26.19 -3.78
C SER A 218 -7.45 -26.34 -4.20
N ARG A 219 -6.52 -25.62 -3.57
CA ARG A 219 -5.08 -25.73 -3.86
C ARG A 219 -4.59 -27.18 -3.70
N PRO A 220 -3.80 -27.71 -4.66
CA PRO A 220 -3.25 -29.06 -4.56
C PRO A 220 -2.43 -29.28 -3.29
N LYS A 221 -2.46 -30.51 -2.76
CA LYS A 221 -1.53 -30.91 -1.68
C LYS A 221 -0.09 -30.71 -2.16
N GLY A 222 0.75 -30.14 -1.29
CA GLY A 222 2.14 -29.80 -1.62
C GLY A 222 2.33 -28.44 -2.30
N SER A 223 1.25 -27.67 -2.53
CA SER A 223 1.40 -26.27 -2.94
C SER A 223 2.12 -25.46 -1.85
N LYS A 224 2.76 -24.36 -2.25
CA LYS A 224 3.35 -23.39 -1.33
C LYS A 224 2.29 -22.82 -0.38
N THR A 225 2.75 -22.38 0.80
CA THR A 225 1.94 -21.58 1.72
C THR A 225 1.40 -20.38 0.95
N ALA A 226 0.10 -20.09 1.11
CA ALA A 226 -0.55 -18.98 0.42
C ALA A 226 -1.23 -18.07 1.44
N VAL A 227 -1.10 -16.76 1.23
CA VAL A 227 -1.66 -15.74 2.11
C VAL A 227 -2.45 -14.73 1.31
N ALA A 228 -3.52 -14.20 1.89
CA ALA A 228 -4.30 -13.12 1.30
C ALA A 228 -4.90 -12.24 2.39
N LEU A 229 -4.89 -10.92 2.19
CA LEU A 229 -5.75 -10.04 2.98
C LEU A 229 -7.20 -10.29 2.56
N ILE A 230 -8.13 -10.24 3.51
CA ILE A 230 -9.56 -10.38 3.18
C ILE A 230 -10.03 -9.04 2.59
N PRO A 231 -10.56 -9.01 1.35
CA PRO A 231 -11.11 -7.80 0.72
C PRO A 231 -12.51 -7.51 1.27
N ASN A 232 -12.60 -7.24 2.58
CA ASN A 232 -13.87 -6.98 3.25
C ASN A 232 -14.37 -5.55 2.97
N LEU A 233 -15.67 -5.37 3.15
CA LEU A 233 -16.34 -4.09 2.94
C LEU A 233 -15.71 -2.95 3.75
N GLU A 234 -15.27 -3.22 4.98
CA GLU A 234 -14.65 -2.25 5.89
C GLU A 234 -13.36 -1.66 5.29
N THR A 235 -12.53 -2.49 4.65
CA THR A 235 -11.31 -2.05 3.99
C THR A 235 -11.61 -1.16 2.78
N ILE A 236 -12.60 -1.55 1.98
CA ILE A 236 -13.02 -0.75 0.82
C ILE A 236 -13.62 0.60 1.26
N GLN A 237 -14.47 0.58 2.28
CA GLN A 237 -15.08 1.78 2.85
C GLN A 237 -14.04 2.74 3.42
N TRP A 238 -12.94 2.24 3.99
CA TRP A 238 -11.83 3.10 4.43
C TRP A 238 -11.21 3.85 3.25
N HIS A 239 -10.91 3.16 2.15
CA HIS A 239 -10.40 3.79 0.92
C HIS A 239 -11.39 4.80 0.32
N HIS A 240 -12.69 4.49 0.33
CA HIS A 240 -13.73 5.39 -0.17
C HIS A 240 -13.99 6.59 0.73
N ALA A 241 -13.95 6.41 2.06
CA ALA A 241 -14.08 7.52 3.02
C ALA A 241 -12.98 8.56 2.79
N ARG A 242 -11.76 8.11 2.47
CA ARG A 242 -10.64 8.99 2.12
C ARG A 242 -10.93 9.81 0.87
N GLU A 243 -11.22 9.16 -0.27
CA GLU A 243 -11.43 9.91 -1.52
C GLU A 243 -12.67 10.80 -1.47
N GLU A 244 -13.68 10.45 -0.67
CA GLU A 244 -14.85 11.29 -0.44
C GLU A 244 -14.50 12.53 0.36
N PHE A 245 -13.69 12.39 1.41
CA PHE A 245 -13.21 13.53 2.19
C PHE A 245 -12.40 14.49 1.30
N VAL A 246 -11.38 13.96 0.60
CA VAL A 246 -10.50 14.77 -0.25
C VAL A 246 -11.28 15.36 -1.42
N GLY A 247 -12.14 14.58 -2.07
CA GLY A 247 -12.99 15.04 -3.16
C GLY A 247 -13.90 16.21 -2.72
N ASN A 248 -14.48 16.11 -1.52
CA ASN A 248 -15.33 17.16 -0.97
C ASN A 248 -14.54 18.44 -0.64
N GLU A 249 -13.38 18.30 0.02
CA GLU A 249 -12.53 19.45 0.36
C GLU A 249 -12.01 20.18 -0.89
N LEU A 250 -11.61 19.46 -1.93
CA LEU A 250 -11.00 20.05 -3.12
C LEU A 250 -12.01 20.49 -4.19
N HIS A 251 -13.12 19.77 -4.33
CA HIS A 251 -14.06 19.94 -5.45
C HIS A 251 -15.51 20.21 -5.02
N GLY A 252 -15.79 20.28 -3.70
CA GLY A 252 -17.14 20.54 -3.18
C GLY A 252 -18.15 19.41 -3.42
N LYS A 253 -17.69 18.23 -3.84
CA LYS A 253 -18.54 17.06 -4.13
C LYS A 253 -17.80 15.75 -3.83
N ARG A 254 -18.55 14.67 -3.64
CA ARG A 254 -18.01 13.33 -3.30
C ARG A 254 -18.08 12.37 -4.50
N PRO A 255 -17.07 11.50 -4.72
CA PRO A 255 -17.17 10.44 -5.72
C PRO A 255 -18.25 9.43 -5.35
N LYS A 256 -19.28 9.33 -6.20
CA LYS A 256 -20.39 8.38 -6.01
C LYS A 256 -20.13 7.03 -6.68
N ILE A 257 -19.49 7.04 -7.84
CA ILE A 257 -19.14 5.82 -8.59
C ILE A 257 -17.85 5.26 -8.00
N LYS A 258 -17.99 4.06 -7.42
CA LYS A 258 -16.96 3.34 -6.67
C LYS A 258 -16.25 2.26 -7.47
N GLY A 259 -16.86 1.87 -8.59
CA GLY A 259 -16.42 0.76 -9.40
C GLY A 259 -17.27 0.60 -10.65
N ALA A 260 -17.05 -0.52 -11.33
CA ALA A 260 -17.84 -0.93 -12.48
C ALA A 260 -18.08 -2.44 -12.46
N ILE A 261 -19.15 -2.87 -13.12
CA ILE A 261 -19.51 -4.28 -13.29
C ILE A 261 -20.04 -4.57 -14.69
N VAL A 262 -19.66 -5.72 -15.23
CA VAL A 262 -20.22 -6.32 -16.45
C VAL A 262 -20.89 -7.63 -16.06
N GLY A 263 -22.10 -7.85 -16.59
CA GLY A 263 -22.94 -9.00 -16.27
C GLY A 263 -23.86 -8.77 -15.07
N THR A 264 -24.95 -9.53 -15.02
CA THR A 264 -25.99 -9.45 -13.98
C THR A 264 -26.16 -10.76 -13.20
N GLU A 265 -25.73 -11.89 -13.76
CA GLU A 265 -25.86 -13.21 -13.15
C GLU A 265 -24.75 -13.45 -12.13
N LYS A 266 -25.11 -13.52 -10.84
CA LYS A 266 -24.19 -13.84 -9.74
C LYS A 266 -23.44 -15.15 -10.01
N GLY A 267 -22.12 -15.12 -9.84
CA GLY A 267 -21.22 -16.23 -10.16
C GLY A 267 -20.61 -16.17 -11.56
N LYS A 268 -21.00 -15.20 -12.40
CA LYS A 268 -20.47 -14.97 -13.76
C LYS A 268 -20.14 -13.49 -14.03
N ARG A 269 -20.21 -12.63 -13.02
CA ARG A 269 -19.98 -11.18 -13.17
C ARG A 269 -18.48 -10.89 -13.19
N ILE A 270 -18.11 -9.83 -13.88
CA ILE A 270 -16.76 -9.28 -13.85
C ILE A 270 -16.85 -7.86 -13.35
N TRP A 271 -16.13 -7.54 -12.28
CA TRP A 271 -16.25 -6.23 -11.63
C TRP A 271 -14.94 -5.78 -11.02
N CYS A 272 -14.81 -4.47 -10.85
CA CYS A 272 -13.71 -3.87 -10.14
C CYS A 272 -14.16 -2.66 -9.32
N TYR A 273 -13.39 -2.30 -8.31
CA TYR A 273 -13.55 -1.03 -7.58
C TYR A 273 -12.23 -0.27 -7.54
N TRP A 274 -12.32 1.03 -7.31
CA TRP A 274 -11.18 1.92 -7.35
C TRP A 274 -11.22 2.97 -6.25
N THR A 275 -10.12 3.69 -6.10
CA THR A 275 -10.01 4.90 -5.30
C THR A 275 -9.22 5.97 -6.06
N ARG A 276 -9.44 7.23 -5.71
CA ARG A 276 -8.79 8.40 -6.31
C ARG A 276 -7.78 9.00 -5.35
N MET A 277 -6.57 9.23 -5.83
CA MET A 277 -5.47 9.82 -5.06
C MET A 277 -5.01 11.13 -5.70
N TRP A 278 -5.31 12.25 -5.04
CA TRP A 278 -4.84 13.58 -5.43
C TRP A 278 -3.49 13.89 -4.79
N TYR A 279 -2.41 13.35 -5.37
CA TYR A 279 -1.05 13.53 -4.86
C TYR A 279 -0.46 14.91 -5.17
N ASN A 280 -0.93 15.58 -6.23
CA ASN A 280 -0.38 16.87 -6.62
C ASN A 280 -0.72 17.95 -5.57
N PRO A 281 0.27 18.68 -5.01
CA PRO A 281 0.01 19.79 -4.11
C PRO A 281 -0.83 20.92 -4.72
N ASN A 282 -0.82 21.06 -6.05
CA ASN A 282 -1.66 21.99 -6.78
C ASN A 282 -2.98 21.32 -7.20
N PRO A 283 -4.12 21.64 -6.57
CA PRO A 283 -5.42 21.03 -6.91
C PRO A 283 -5.94 21.40 -8.30
N ALA A 284 -5.32 22.38 -8.98
CA ALA A 284 -5.66 22.75 -10.36
C ALA A 284 -5.03 21.83 -11.41
N GLU A 285 -4.01 21.06 -11.04
CA GLU A 285 -3.26 20.18 -11.96
C GLU A 285 -3.73 18.72 -11.88
N THR A 286 -3.71 18.05 -13.03
CA THR A 286 -4.00 16.61 -13.14
C THR A 286 -2.76 15.76 -12.90
N LYS A 287 -1.58 16.26 -13.30
CA LYS A 287 -0.30 15.54 -13.26
C LYS A 287 -0.01 15.00 -11.86
N GLY A 288 0.33 13.73 -11.74
CA GLY A 288 0.59 13.02 -10.50
C GLY A 288 -0.66 12.48 -9.79
N ASN A 289 -1.87 12.90 -10.14
CA ASN A 289 -3.09 12.34 -9.55
C ASN A 289 -3.44 11.02 -10.24
N THR A 290 -3.82 10.02 -9.45
CA THR A 290 -4.00 8.65 -9.97
C THR A 290 -5.33 8.06 -9.49
N LEU A 291 -6.05 7.39 -10.39
CA LEU A 291 -7.14 6.49 -10.03
C LEU A 291 -6.59 5.07 -9.98
N HIS A 292 -6.60 4.45 -8.79
CA HIS A 292 -6.11 3.09 -8.63
C HIS A 292 -7.28 2.11 -8.66
N ILE A 293 -7.27 1.18 -9.61
CA ILE A 293 -8.13 -0.01 -9.56
C ILE A 293 -7.59 -0.89 -8.43
N LEU A 294 -8.31 -0.96 -7.31
CA LEU A 294 -7.86 -1.64 -6.10
C LEU A 294 -7.98 -3.16 -6.19
N ARG A 295 -9.00 -3.63 -6.92
CA ARG A 295 -9.27 -5.04 -7.14
C ARG A 295 -10.08 -5.24 -8.40
N LEU A 296 -9.73 -6.29 -9.15
CA LEU A 296 -10.51 -6.82 -10.27
C LEU A 296 -10.92 -8.25 -9.91
N VAL A 297 -12.21 -8.55 -10.07
CA VAL A 297 -12.81 -9.85 -9.75
C VAL A 297 -13.48 -10.40 -11.01
N VAL A 298 -13.17 -11.65 -11.33
CA VAL A 298 -13.88 -12.46 -12.32
C VAL A 298 -14.56 -13.56 -11.52
N GLU A 299 -15.88 -13.50 -11.40
CA GLU A 299 -16.63 -14.56 -10.73
C GLU A 299 -16.66 -15.81 -11.61
N ASP A 300 -16.30 -16.95 -11.01
CA ASP A 300 -16.44 -18.27 -11.60
C ASP A 300 -16.93 -19.23 -10.52
N ASN A 301 -18.24 -19.42 -10.43
CA ASN A 301 -18.87 -20.29 -9.43
C ASN A 301 -18.91 -21.77 -9.85
N GLY A 302 -18.08 -22.22 -10.79
CA GLY A 302 -17.82 -23.65 -11.01
C GLY A 302 -19.09 -24.50 -11.14
N GLY A 303 -20.08 -24.03 -11.91
CA GLY A 303 -21.26 -24.84 -12.21
C GLY A 303 -20.84 -26.22 -12.71
N GLU A 304 -21.46 -27.29 -12.20
CA GLU A 304 -21.14 -28.71 -12.40
C GLU A 304 -21.29 -29.22 -13.86
N GLY A 305 -20.94 -28.42 -14.87
CA GLY A 305 -21.13 -28.75 -16.28
C GLY A 305 -20.19 -28.06 -17.26
N SER A 306 -19.01 -27.56 -16.87
CA SER A 306 -18.09 -26.93 -17.84
C SER A 306 -16.62 -27.11 -17.50
N SER A 307 -16.19 -28.35 -17.30
CA SER A 307 -14.76 -28.69 -17.23
C SER A 307 -14.12 -28.98 -18.60
N ASN A 308 -14.77 -28.67 -19.74
CA ASN A 308 -14.14 -28.87 -21.06
C ASN A 308 -14.49 -27.89 -22.20
N ASP A 309 -15.38 -26.90 -22.02
CA ASP A 309 -15.75 -25.96 -23.12
C ASP A 309 -15.19 -24.53 -22.98
N MET A 310 -14.48 -24.22 -21.89
CA MET A 310 -13.89 -22.88 -21.67
C MET A 310 -12.47 -22.72 -22.21
N ALA A 311 -11.86 -23.76 -22.80
CA ALA A 311 -10.46 -23.71 -23.22
C ALA A 311 -10.23 -23.06 -24.61
N ASN A 312 -11.26 -22.83 -25.43
CA ASN A 312 -11.07 -22.30 -26.80
C ASN A 312 -12.05 -21.20 -27.26
N GLY A 313 -12.86 -20.62 -26.36
CA GLY A 313 -13.86 -19.59 -26.73
C GLY A 313 -14.16 -18.47 -25.71
N SER A 314 -13.65 -18.53 -24.48
CA SER A 314 -14.03 -17.60 -23.39
C SER A 314 -13.08 -16.40 -23.18
N GLY A 315 -11.84 -16.48 -23.66
CA GLY A 315 -10.81 -15.46 -23.39
C GLY A 315 -11.17 -14.06 -23.91
N ASN A 316 -11.71 -13.97 -25.13
CA ASN A 316 -12.06 -12.67 -25.73
C ASN A 316 -13.21 -11.97 -25.00
N GLY A 317 -14.16 -12.73 -24.43
CA GLY A 317 -15.28 -12.19 -23.67
C GLY A 317 -14.87 -11.58 -22.33
N GLN A 318 -13.97 -12.26 -21.60
CA GLN A 318 -13.41 -11.73 -20.35
C GLN A 318 -12.54 -10.48 -20.60
N GLU A 319 -11.67 -10.52 -21.61
CA GLU A 319 -10.85 -9.37 -21.98
C GLU A 319 -11.72 -8.15 -22.35
N ALA A 320 -12.77 -8.33 -23.16
CA ALA A 320 -13.68 -7.26 -23.55
C ALA A 320 -14.45 -6.69 -22.35
N ALA A 321 -14.88 -7.55 -21.41
CA ALA A 321 -15.52 -7.12 -20.17
C ALA A 321 -14.56 -6.29 -19.30
N ILE A 322 -13.33 -6.76 -19.09
CA ILE A 322 -12.32 -6.04 -18.31
C ILE A 322 -11.96 -4.70 -18.99
N ALA A 323 -11.85 -4.67 -20.32
CA ALA A 323 -11.63 -3.44 -21.08
C ALA A 323 -12.79 -2.46 -20.89
N ALA A 324 -14.04 -2.93 -20.84
CA ALA A 324 -15.20 -2.08 -20.55
C ALA A 324 -15.15 -1.46 -19.15
N LEU A 325 -14.70 -2.22 -18.15
CA LEU A 325 -14.47 -1.73 -16.78
C LEU A 325 -13.38 -0.65 -16.75
N MET A 326 -12.24 -0.89 -17.41
CA MET A 326 -11.12 0.04 -17.49
C MET A 326 -11.50 1.33 -18.25
N ALA A 327 -12.29 1.22 -19.32
CA ALA A 327 -12.84 2.37 -20.03
C ALA A 327 -13.77 3.22 -19.14
N MET A 328 -14.56 2.58 -18.27
CA MET A 328 -15.34 3.32 -17.27
C MET A 328 -14.43 3.99 -16.23
N ALA A 329 -13.38 3.32 -15.78
CA ALA A 329 -12.39 3.91 -14.89
C ALA A 329 -11.68 5.12 -15.52
N GLN A 330 -11.35 5.09 -16.82
CA GLN A 330 -10.79 6.24 -17.55
C GLN A 330 -11.76 7.43 -17.58
N ARG A 331 -13.06 7.20 -17.82
CA ARG A 331 -14.09 8.25 -17.78
C ARG A 331 -14.21 8.88 -16.39
N GLU A 332 -14.18 8.05 -15.34
CA GLU A 332 -14.17 8.55 -13.96
C GLU A 332 -12.88 9.31 -13.62
N ALA A 333 -11.74 8.81 -14.06
CA ALA A 333 -10.45 9.46 -13.89
C ALA A 333 -10.45 10.85 -14.56
N GLN A 334 -10.99 10.96 -15.77
CA GLN A 334 -11.18 12.23 -16.47
C GLN A 334 -12.13 13.18 -15.72
N ALA A 335 -13.28 12.69 -15.27
CA ALA A 335 -14.27 13.47 -14.53
C ALA A 335 -13.75 14.04 -13.20
N TRP A 336 -12.71 13.42 -12.64
CA TRP A 336 -12.09 13.79 -11.37
C TRP A 336 -10.69 14.41 -11.50
N LYS A 337 -10.25 14.76 -12.72
CA LYS A 337 -8.96 15.41 -12.99
C LYS A 337 -7.75 14.56 -12.54
N MET A 338 -7.79 13.28 -12.83
CA MET A 338 -6.65 12.37 -12.68
C MET A 338 -5.71 12.48 -13.90
N GLU A 339 -4.46 12.03 -13.79
CA GLU A 339 -3.54 11.89 -14.93
C GLU A 339 -3.74 10.56 -15.66
N HIS A 340 -3.97 9.48 -14.91
CA HIS A 340 -4.09 8.14 -15.46
C HIS A 340 -4.84 7.19 -14.50
N VAL A 341 -5.16 6.01 -15.02
CA VAL A 341 -5.68 4.87 -14.25
C VAL A 341 -4.55 3.87 -14.04
N GLU A 342 -4.36 3.39 -12.82
CA GLU A 342 -3.33 2.41 -12.48
C GLU A 342 -3.93 1.13 -11.90
N MET A 343 -3.38 -0.02 -12.27
CA MET A 343 -3.72 -1.33 -11.69
C MET A 343 -2.44 -2.10 -11.37
N TRP A 344 -2.23 -2.46 -10.11
CA TRP A 344 -1.09 -3.30 -9.74
C TRP A 344 -1.32 -4.78 -10.00
N ALA A 345 -0.22 -5.53 -10.08
CA ALA A 345 -0.16 -6.96 -10.29
C ALA A 345 -1.14 -7.44 -11.40
N PRO A 346 -1.08 -6.85 -12.61
CA PRO A 346 -2.00 -7.19 -13.68
C PRO A 346 -1.90 -8.68 -14.04
N THR A 347 -3.04 -9.36 -14.11
CA THR A 347 -3.08 -10.69 -14.73
C THR A 347 -2.83 -10.57 -16.25
N PRO A 348 -2.39 -11.64 -16.93
CA PRO A 348 -2.22 -11.61 -18.39
C PRO A 348 -3.49 -11.18 -19.14
N VAL A 349 -4.67 -11.61 -18.68
CA VAL A 349 -5.97 -11.22 -19.25
C VAL A 349 -6.25 -9.74 -19.04
N ALA A 350 -5.93 -9.19 -17.87
CA ALA A 350 -6.14 -7.77 -17.60
C ALA A 350 -5.17 -6.88 -18.39
N LEU A 351 -3.93 -7.33 -18.63
CA LEU A 351 -2.99 -6.66 -19.55
C LEU A 351 -3.51 -6.69 -21.00
N ALA A 352 -4.00 -7.85 -21.47
CA ALA A 352 -4.58 -7.97 -22.81
C ALA A 352 -5.79 -7.04 -22.99
N ALA A 353 -6.66 -6.96 -21.97
CA ALA A 353 -7.78 -6.02 -21.93
C ALA A 353 -7.33 -4.55 -21.98
N ALA A 354 -6.32 -4.18 -21.19
CA ALA A 354 -5.76 -2.82 -21.22
C ALA A 354 -5.18 -2.47 -22.60
N LYS A 355 -4.52 -3.43 -23.27
CA LYS A 355 -4.00 -3.26 -24.64
C LYS A 355 -5.08 -3.09 -25.70
N LYS A 356 -6.33 -3.52 -25.43
CA LYS A 356 -7.48 -3.21 -26.28
C LYS A 356 -7.96 -1.76 -26.15
N LEU A 357 -7.48 -1.00 -25.17
CA LEU A 357 -7.77 0.43 -24.99
C LEU A 357 -6.57 1.30 -25.39
N ASP A 358 -5.36 0.79 -25.13
CA ASP A 358 -4.11 1.44 -25.49
C ASP A 358 -3.03 0.37 -25.75
N PRO A 359 -2.65 0.14 -27.03
CA PRO A 359 -1.67 -0.87 -27.41
C PRO A 359 -0.29 -0.69 -26.77
N ASP A 360 0.04 0.53 -26.34
CA ASP A 360 1.35 0.88 -25.77
C ASP A 360 1.45 0.55 -24.27
N VAL A 361 0.35 0.10 -23.64
CA VAL A 361 0.35 -0.31 -22.24
C VAL A 361 1.31 -1.47 -22.01
N GLN A 362 2.20 -1.28 -21.04
CA GLN A 362 3.20 -2.27 -20.64
C GLN A 362 3.19 -2.46 -19.12
N VAL A 363 3.63 -3.64 -18.70
CA VAL A 363 3.85 -3.94 -17.29
C VAL A 363 5.13 -3.25 -16.85
N VAL A 364 5.02 -2.39 -15.85
CA VAL A 364 6.15 -1.72 -15.21
C VAL A 364 6.44 -2.41 -13.89
N HIS A 365 7.66 -2.93 -13.73
CA HIS A 365 8.13 -3.46 -12.46
C HIS A 365 8.71 -2.34 -11.60
N ARG A 366 8.30 -2.31 -10.33
CA ARG A 366 8.73 -1.28 -9.37
C ARG A 366 9.92 -1.78 -8.56
N ASP A 367 10.87 -0.87 -8.35
CA ASP A 367 12.06 -1.10 -7.51
C ASP A 367 12.18 -0.15 -6.31
N VAL A 368 11.44 0.96 -6.34
CA VAL A 368 11.56 2.05 -5.37
C VAL A 368 10.25 2.31 -4.62
N GLU A 369 9.19 2.67 -5.35
CA GLU A 369 7.93 3.10 -4.75
C GLU A 369 6.90 1.98 -4.64
N SER A 370 6.10 2.00 -3.57
CA SER A 370 4.99 1.06 -3.33
C SER A 370 5.37 -0.42 -3.51
N ILE A 371 6.52 -0.81 -2.96
CA ILE A 371 7.00 -2.20 -2.98
C ILE A 371 6.28 -2.99 -1.90
N ALA A 372 5.43 -3.94 -2.28
CA ALA A 372 4.76 -4.82 -1.33
C ALA A 372 5.81 -5.63 -0.56
N CYS A 373 5.82 -5.50 0.77
CA CYS A 373 6.71 -6.25 1.64
C CYS A 373 5.91 -6.99 2.70
N LEU A 374 6.29 -8.23 2.98
CA LEU A 374 5.63 -9.10 3.94
C LEU A 374 6.64 -9.66 4.92
N GLN A 375 6.32 -9.59 6.20
CA GLN A 375 7.07 -10.25 7.25
C GLN A 375 6.33 -11.50 7.70
N TRP A 376 6.92 -12.66 7.46
CA TRP A 376 6.42 -13.94 7.92
C TRP A 376 7.03 -14.27 9.28
N PHE A 377 6.19 -14.50 10.29
CA PHE A 377 6.65 -14.74 11.67
C PHE A 377 7.01 -16.20 11.98
N PRO A 378 6.30 -17.22 11.45
CA PRO A 378 6.69 -18.60 11.67
C PRO A 378 8.09 -18.89 11.15
N GLU A 379 8.79 -19.80 11.84
CA GLU A 379 10.10 -20.28 11.41
C GLU A 379 10.01 -20.89 10.00
N HIS A 380 10.99 -20.58 9.18
CA HIS A 380 11.10 -21.02 7.79
C HIS A 380 12.57 -21.01 7.37
N ASP A 381 12.90 -21.84 6.38
CA ASP A 381 14.22 -21.88 5.79
C ASP A 381 14.26 -20.99 4.55
N GLY A 382 15.28 -20.15 4.40
CA GLY A 382 15.41 -19.29 3.21
C GLY A 382 14.48 -18.07 3.21
N SER A 383 14.13 -17.58 2.02
CA SER A 383 13.40 -16.32 1.83
C SER A 383 11.90 -16.56 1.90
N ALA A 384 11.19 -15.86 2.79
CA ALA A 384 9.73 -15.86 2.82
C ALA A 384 9.10 -15.51 1.45
N ALA A 385 9.73 -14.59 0.69
CA ALA A 385 9.30 -14.22 -0.65
C ALA A 385 9.37 -15.36 -1.68
N ASP A 386 10.21 -16.37 -1.44
CA ASP A 386 10.33 -17.54 -2.31
C ASP A 386 9.36 -18.66 -1.91
N GLU A 387 8.98 -18.74 -0.64
CA GLU A 387 8.16 -19.83 -0.10
C GLU A 387 6.67 -19.50 0.03
N ILE A 388 6.33 -18.22 0.06
CA ILE A 388 4.96 -17.75 0.28
C ILE A 388 4.39 -17.17 -1.00
N GLU A 389 3.18 -17.60 -1.36
CA GLU A 389 2.38 -16.98 -2.40
C GLU A 389 1.43 -15.94 -1.80
N TRP A 390 1.69 -14.65 -2.04
CA TRP A 390 0.76 -13.59 -1.67
C TRP A 390 -0.28 -13.38 -2.78
N ILE A 391 -1.49 -13.87 -2.53
CA ILE A 391 -2.62 -13.81 -3.45
C ILE A 391 -3.40 -12.51 -3.25
N GLY A 392 -3.72 -11.85 -4.36
CA GLY A 392 -4.57 -10.66 -4.36
C GLY A 392 -3.96 -9.51 -3.55
N ILE A 393 -2.69 -9.19 -3.84
CA ILE A 393 -2.01 -8.01 -3.28
C ILE A 393 -2.92 -6.79 -3.52
N GLU A 394 -3.48 -6.26 -2.44
CA GLU A 394 -4.36 -5.10 -2.49
C GLU A 394 -3.52 -3.84 -2.77
N ASN A 395 -4.01 -2.94 -3.62
CA ASN A 395 -3.34 -1.66 -3.91
C ASN A 395 -3.55 -0.70 -2.74
N ALA A 396 -2.90 -0.95 -1.60
CA ALA A 396 -3.06 -0.10 -0.45
C ALA A 396 -2.11 1.10 -0.55
N THR A 397 -2.44 2.05 -1.43
CA THR A 397 -1.68 3.27 -1.72
C THR A 397 -1.56 4.25 -0.55
N GLU A 398 -2.03 3.89 0.64
CA GLU A 398 -1.77 4.66 1.87
C GLU A 398 -1.58 3.81 3.14
N VAL A 399 -1.78 2.48 3.11
CA VAL A 399 -1.34 1.66 4.27
C VAL A 399 0.18 1.66 4.38
N ALA A 400 0.92 2.17 3.39
CA ALA A 400 2.32 2.50 3.59
C ALA A 400 2.84 3.50 2.55
N THR A 401 2.43 4.76 2.64
CA THR A 401 3.28 5.81 2.06
C THR A 401 4.39 6.12 3.06
N SER A 402 5.65 5.90 2.70
CA SER A 402 6.83 6.11 3.55
C SER A 402 7.89 6.89 2.77
N GLN A 403 7.63 8.15 2.42
CA GLN A 403 8.63 8.94 1.71
C GLN A 403 9.74 9.40 2.69
N LEU A 404 10.76 8.56 2.88
CA LEU A 404 12.11 9.11 2.99
C LEU A 404 12.55 9.52 1.59
N LYS A 405 12.23 10.76 1.17
CA LYS A 405 13.01 11.41 0.10
C LYS A 405 14.45 11.57 0.59
N ILE A 406 15.26 10.53 0.41
CA ILE A 406 16.71 10.67 0.37
C ILE A 406 17.03 11.02 -1.07
N ILE A 407 17.49 12.24 -1.29
CA ILE A 407 18.35 12.55 -2.43
C ILE A 407 19.50 11.54 -2.35
N ALA A 408 19.40 10.47 -3.14
CA ALA A 408 20.47 9.52 -3.33
C ALA A 408 21.55 10.21 -4.17
N THR A 409 22.40 10.97 -3.49
CA THR A 409 23.72 11.30 -4.00
C THR A 409 24.68 11.02 -2.87
N LEU A 410 25.53 10.01 -3.08
CA LEU A 410 26.69 9.55 -2.30
C LEU A 410 26.57 8.08 -1.91
N ALA A 411 26.80 7.22 -2.90
CA ALA A 411 27.31 5.88 -2.68
C ALA A 411 28.31 5.50 -3.78
N GLU A 412 29.33 6.34 -3.99
CA GLU A 412 30.60 5.89 -4.56
C GLU A 412 31.75 6.60 -3.82
N ALA A 413 32.86 5.87 -3.64
CA ALA A 413 34.15 6.29 -3.08
C ALA A 413 34.41 6.07 -1.57
N ILE A 414 34.31 4.83 -1.10
CA ILE A 414 35.33 4.18 -0.23
C ILE A 414 35.35 2.71 -0.69
N VAL A 415 36.33 2.21 -1.43
CA VAL A 415 37.65 1.68 -1.06
C VAL A 415 38.43 1.60 -2.39
N ILE A 416 39.66 2.12 -2.54
CA ILE A 416 40.93 1.37 -2.42
C ILE A 416 42.06 2.42 -2.36
N ARG A 417 42.89 2.41 -1.31
CA ARG A 417 44.29 2.83 -1.40
C ARG A 417 45.13 1.57 -1.66
N PRO A 418 46.22 1.69 -2.43
CA PRO A 418 47.52 1.41 -1.83
C PRO A 418 48.54 2.53 -2.08
N HIS A 419 49.53 2.53 -1.20
CA HIS A 419 50.66 3.44 -1.13
C HIS A 419 51.65 3.35 -2.32
N SER A 420 52.42 4.43 -2.42
CA SER A 420 53.82 4.57 -2.89
C SER A 420 54.03 5.01 -4.35
N GLY A 421 54.93 5.98 -4.52
CA GLY A 421 55.58 6.27 -5.80
C GLY A 421 55.73 7.75 -6.14
N ILE A 422 56.83 8.34 -5.68
CA ILE A 422 57.33 9.66 -6.09
C ILE A 422 57.72 9.64 -7.57
N SER A 423 57.27 10.62 -8.37
CA SER A 423 58.12 11.21 -9.43
C SER A 423 57.54 12.52 -10.00
N LYS A 424 58.46 13.47 -10.15
CA LYS A 424 58.34 14.83 -10.67
C LYS A 424 57.96 14.89 -12.17
N LEU A 425 57.74 16.14 -12.59
CA LEU A 425 57.81 16.77 -13.93
C LEU A 425 56.43 17.13 -14.51
N LYS A 426 56.23 18.24 -15.21
CA LYS A 426 56.89 19.55 -15.38
C LYS A 426 55.94 20.32 -16.30
N VAL A 427 55.77 21.60 -16.03
CA VAL A 427 55.09 22.59 -16.86
C VAL A 427 55.52 22.51 -18.33
N ILE A 428 54.56 22.50 -19.26
CA ILE A 428 54.70 23.03 -20.62
C ILE A 428 53.41 23.78 -20.97
N ASN A 429 53.60 25.07 -21.29
CA ASN A 429 52.64 26.03 -21.85
C ASN A 429 52.60 25.91 -23.39
N GLN A 430 51.64 26.61 -24.00
CA GLN A 430 51.46 27.01 -25.42
C GLN A 430 50.30 26.25 -26.10
N ASP A 431 49.27 26.89 -26.68
CA ASP A 431 48.98 28.30 -26.97
C ASP A 431 47.47 28.59 -26.80
#